data_AF-A0A7J6QE50-F1
#
_entry.id   AF-A0A7J6QE50-F1
#
_cell.length_a   1.000
_cell.length_b   1.000
_cell.length_c   1.000
_cell.angle_alpha   90.00
_cell.angle_beta   90.00
_cell.angle_gamma   90.00
#
_symmetry.space_group_name_H-M   'P 1'
#
loop_
_entity.id
_entity.type
_entity.pdbx_description
1 polymer ?
#
loop_
_entity_poly.entity_id
_entity_poly.type
_entity_poly.pdbx_seq_one_letter_code
_entity_poly.pdbx_strand_id
1 'polypeptide(L)'
;MGRKDKRSMTFAWFASDLSVQLDGSSTRQGEMTERSASVAPKVVVAPRAVLNLDYATLWKQHERAWEKFSLCPPERLKFEDIPWPPCDSDVLEFTEKRILLRNPSEDIFLDRESKDRASYRAACRRWHPDKFSQVYGRSIADQRESQQIMHKLTMIMQAVNESWKDRTTRSHIRKACVEEAARVYRGSAHRRSSSGS
;
A
#
# COMPACT_ATOMS: atom_id res chain seq x y z
N MET A 1 -4.42 3.64 50.59
CA MET A 1 -4.83 2.68 49.53
C MET A 1 -5.60 3.43 48.47
N GLY A 2 -5.23 3.31 47.19
CA GLY A 2 -6.00 3.92 46.09
C GLY A 2 -5.16 4.22 44.84
N ARG A 3 -4.60 3.18 44.19
CA ARG A 3 -4.02 3.33 42.85
C ARG A 3 -5.17 3.49 41.86
N LYS A 4 -5.31 4.67 41.28
CA LYS A 4 -6.23 4.94 40.16
C LYS A 4 -5.44 4.80 38.86
N ASP A 5 -5.40 3.59 38.31
CA ASP A 5 -4.95 3.37 36.93
C ASP A 5 -6.16 3.52 36.00
N LYS A 6 -6.30 4.72 35.43
CA LYS A 6 -7.20 5.00 34.31
C LYS A 6 -6.41 5.68 33.19
N ARG A 7 -5.55 4.92 32.51
CA ARG A 7 -5.09 5.28 31.17
C ARG A 7 -5.98 4.59 30.15
N SER A 8 -7.21 5.09 30.03
CA SER A 8 -7.99 4.89 28.81
C SER A 8 -7.43 5.86 27.77
N MET A 9 -6.33 5.49 27.12
CA MET A 9 -5.86 6.19 25.93
C MET A 9 -6.82 5.82 24.80
N THR A 10 -7.88 6.62 24.66
CA THR A 10 -8.57 6.79 23.38
C THR A 10 -7.53 7.18 22.36
N PHE A 11 -7.10 6.22 21.54
CA PHE A 11 -6.24 6.42 20.39
C PHE A 11 -7.04 7.22 19.34
N ALA A 12 -7.12 8.54 19.53
CA ALA A 12 -7.42 9.48 18.47
C ALA A 12 -6.21 9.46 17.53
N TRP A 13 -6.22 8.55 16.56
CA TRP A 13 -5.16 8.43 15.56
C TRP A 13 -5.14 9.71 14.71
N PHE A 14 -4.17 10.57 15.03
CA PHE A 14 -3.95 11.90 14.46
C PHE A 14 -4.04 11.91 12.93
N ALA A 15 -4.96 12.73 12.42
CA ALA A 15 -4.95 13.21 11.05
C ALA A 15 -3.87 14.30 10.95
N SER A 16 -2.64 13.90 10.64
CA SER A 16 -1.60 14.85 10.22
C SER A 16 -1.35 14.68 8.74
N ASP A 17 -1.63 15.77 8.04
CA ASP A 17 -1.47 16.00 6.62
C ASP A 17 -0.01 15.77 6.21
N LEU A 18 0.24 14.82 5.31
CA LEU A 18 1.55 14.51 4.76
C LEU A 18 1.60 15.04 3.34
N SER A 19 2.06 16.29 3.21
CA SER A 19 2.43 16.90 1.94
C SER A 19 3.82 16.38 1.57
N VAL A 20 3.90 15.41 0.64
CA VAL A 20 5.17 14.86 0.16
C VAL A 20 5.61 15.67 -1.06
N GLN A 21 6.63 16.52 -0.88
CA GLN A 21 7.38 17.14 -1.98
C GLN A 21 8.34 16.11 -2.57
N LEU A 22 8.13 15.79 -3.85
CA LEU A 22 9.03 14.96 -4.66
C LEU A 22 9.91 15.90 -5.48
N ASP A 23 11.09 16.25 -4.96
CA ASP A 23 12.12 16.89 -5.77
C ASP A 23 13.02 15.81 -6.36
N GLY A 24 12.98 15.73 -7.69
CA GLY A 24 13.88 14.92 -8.48
C GLY A 24 15.24 15.60 -8.63
N SER A 25 16.29 14.80 -8.70
CA SER A 25 17.49 15.14 -9.46
C SER A 25 18.19 13.87 -9.90
N SER A 26 18.18 13.72 -11.22
CA SER A 26 18.75 12.64 -12.01
C SER A 26 20.24 12.93 -12.26
N THR A 27 21.13 12.04 -11.84
CA THR A 27 22.51 12.00 -12.35
C THR A 27 22.75 10.67 -13.06
N ARG A 28 23.07 10.79 -14.35
CA ARG A 28 23.37 9.71 -15.29
C ARG A 28 24.87 9.40 -15.31
N GLN A 29 25.13 8.17 -15.76
CA GLN A 29 26.27 7.66 -16.53
C GLN A 29 27.48 7.08 -15.78
N GLY A 30 27.63 5.77 -16.02
CA GLY A 30 28.79 4.94 -15.75
C GLY A 30 28.56 3.60 -16.46
N GLU A 31 28.98 3.56 -17.72
CA GLU A 31 28.94 2.43 -18.67
C GLU A 31 30.21 1.56 -18.53
N MET A 32 30.17 0.31 -19.06
CA MET A 32 31.18 -0.78 -19.08
C MET A 32 31.03 -1.79 -17.92
N THR A 33 31.03 -3.12 -18.10
CA THR A 33 31.53 -4.02 -19.17
C THR A 33 30.94 -5.45 -19.00
N GLU A 34 30.87 -6.17 -20.14
CA GLU A 34 31.10 -7.61 -20.35
C GLU A 34 30.36 -8.76 -19.61
N ARG A 35 29.94 -9.73 -20.46
CA ARG A 35 29.86 -11.20 -20.29
C ARG A 35 28.76 -11.79 -19.41
N SER A 36 27.84 -12.52 -20.05
CA SER A 36 27.88 -14.00 -20.08
C SER A 36 26.59 -14.57 -20.66
N ALA A 37 26.73 -15.57 -21.53
CA ALA A 37 25.64 -16.33 -22.10
C ALA A 37 24.86 -17.06 -20.99
N SER A 38 23.64 -16.60 -20.71
CA SER A 38 22.71 -17.18 -19.75
C SER A 38 21.82 -18.19 -20.45
N VAL A 39 21.98 -19.47 -20.10
CA VAL A 39 21.05 -20.56 -20.40
C VAL A 39 19.72 -20.26 -19.71
N ALA A 40 18.69 -19.95 -20.50
CA ALA A 40 17.38 -19.60 -19.99
C ALA A 40 16.72 -20.79 -19.26
N PRO A 41 16.42 -20.70 -17.95
CA PRO A 41 15.59 -21.68 -17.29
C PRO A 41 14.16 -21.56 -17.85
N LYS A 42 13.61 -22.66 -18.36
CA LYS A 42 12.19 -22.80 -18.66
C LYS A 42 11.41 -22.63 -17.36
N VAL A 43 10.98 -21.39 -17.08
CA VAL A 43 10.07 -21.08 -15.98
C VAL A 43 8.72 -21.69 -16.34
N VAL A 44 8.43 -22.85 -15.75
CA VAL A 44 7.11 -23.46 -15.77
C VAL A 44 6.20 -22.57 -14.92
N VAL A 45 5.52 -21.63 -15.59
CA VAL A 45 4.53 -20.75 -14.95
C VAL A 45 3.34 -21.62 -14.55
N ALA A 46 3.31 -22.02 -13.28
CA ALA A 46 2.21 -22.77 -12.71
C ALA A 46 0.89 -21.97 -12.86
N PRO A 47 -0.24 -22.64 -13.14
CA PRO A 47 -1.52 -21.98 -13.36
C PRO A 47 -2.01 -21.25 -12.11
N ARG A 48 -2.16 -19.92 -12.24
CA ARG A 48 -2.50 -18.91 -11.22
C ARG A 48 -3.87 -19.08 -10.54
N ALA A 49 -4.59 -20.18 -10.78
CA ALA A 49 -6.01 -20.29 -10.49
C ALA A 49 -6.37 -21.01 -9.17
N VAL A 50 -5.43 -21.73 -8.51
CA VAL A 50 -5.73 -22.52 -7.30
C VAL A 50 -5.56 -21.72 -5.98
N LEU A 51 -5.06 -20.48 -6.02
CA LEU A 51 -4.66 -19.72 -4.83
C LEU A 51 -5.70 -18.72 -4.28
N ASN A 52 -6.84 -18.53 -4.96
CA ASN A 52 -7.72 -17.38 -4.65
C ASN A 52 -8.60 -17.56 -3.39
N LEU A 53 -8.92 -18.78 -2.98
CA LEU A 53 -9.72 -19.05 -1.76
C LEU A 53 -8.90 -18.98 -0.47
N ASP A 54 -7.59 -19.19 -0.54
CA ASP A 54 -6.70 -19.13 0.62
C ASP A 54 -6.27 -17.68 0.94
N TYR A 55 -6.15 -16.83 -0.08
CA TYR A 55 -5.64 -15.48 0.08
C TYR A 55 -6.46 -14.62 1.06
N ALA A 56 -7.79 -14.65 0.98
CA ALA A 56 -8.65 -13.91 1.92
C ALA A 56 -8.54 -14.44 3.36
N THR A 57 -8.25 -15.73 3.53
CA THR A 57 -8.10 -16.37 4.84
C THR A 57 -6.75 -16.03 5.45
N LEU A 58 -5.66 -16.15 4.69
CA LEU A 58 -4.31 -15.74 5.09
C LEU A 58 -4.29 -14.29 5.59
N TRP A 59 -4.98 -13.41 4.88
CA TRP A 59 -5.05 -12.02 5.27
C TRP A 59 -5.94 -11.74 6.48
N LYS A 60 -7.05 -12.47 6.65
CA LYS A 60 -7.84 -12.41 7.90
C LYS A 60 -7.01 -12.86 9.11
N GLN A 61 -6.19 -13.90 8.93
CA GLN A 61 -5.26 -14.36 9.98
C GLN A 61 -4.19 -13.30 10.25
N HIS A 62 -3.62 -12.70 9.22
CA HIS A 62 -2.68 -11.58 9.34
C HIS A 62 -3.28 -10.40 10.11
N GLU A 63 -4.52 -9.99 9.83
CA GLU A 63 -5.14 -8.88 10.57
C GLU A 63 -5.32 -9.20 12.05
N ARG A 64 -5.74 -10.43 12.38
CA ARG A 64 -5.84 -10.87 13.77
C ARG A 64 -4.47 -10.87 14.46
N ALA A 65 -3.44 -11.35 13.77
CA ALA A 65 -2.08 -11.35 14.29
C ALA A 65 -1.57 -9.92 14.53
N TRP A 66 -1.81 -9.01 13.59
CA TRP A 66 -1.45 -7.61 13.73
C TRP A 66 -2.24 -6.90 14.82
N GLU A 67 -3.54 -7.14 14.94
CA GLU A 67 -4.36 -6.56 16.01
C GLU A 67 -3.80 -6.97 17.38
N LYS A 68 -3.55 -8.27 17.58
CA LYS A 68 -2.91 -8.79 18.79
C LYS A 68 -1.54 -8.16 19.04
N PHE A 69 -0.71 -8.06 18.01
CA PHE A 69 0.61 -7.44 18.06
C PHE A 69 0.53 -5.95 18.46
N SER A 70 -0.40 -5.21 17.87
CA SER A 70 -0.56 -3.77 18.14
C SER A 70 -1.11 -3.46 19.53
N LEU A 71 -1.93 -4.36 20.08
CA LEU A 71 -2.51 -4.22 21.43
C LEU A 71 -1.53 -4.65 22.52
N CYS A 72 -0.74 -5.68 22.26
CA CYS A 72 0.19 -6.25 23.22
C CYS A 72 1.54 -6.56 22.54
N PRO A 73 2.33 -5.53 22.19
CA PRO A 73 3.64 -5.74 21.61
C PRO A 73 4.57 -6.43 22.62
N PRO A 74 5.43 -7.35 22.18
CA PRO A 74 6.40 -7.98 23.07
C PRO A 74 7.37 -6.94 23.66
N GLU A 75 7.84 -7.17 24.88
CA GLU A 75 8.83 -6.30 25.54
C GLU A 75 10.14 -6.26 24.76
N ARG A 76 10.53 -7.42 24.21
CA ARG A 76 11.69 -7.57 23.31
C ARG A 76 11.19 -8.03 21.95
N LEU A 77 11.15 -7.10 21.01
CA LEU A 77 10.65 -7.31 19.66
C LEU A 77 11.74 -7.93 18.78
N LYS A 78 11.45 -9.10 18.21
CA LYS A 78 12.27 -9.76 17.17
C LYS A 78 11.62 -9.63 15.81
N PHE A 79 12.39 -9.91 14.76
CA PHE A 79 11.93 -9.93 13.38
C PHE A 79 10.74 -10.88 13.17
N GLU A 80 10.75 -12.05 13.81
CA GLU A 80 9.71 -13.09 13.67
C GLU A 80 8.40 -12.74 14.38
N ASP A 81 8.44 -11.85 15.38
CA ASP A 81 7.25 -11.45 16.14
C ASP A 81 6.35 -10.48 15.36
N ILE A 82 6.90 -9.82 14.34
CA ILE A 82 6.18 -8.88 13.50
C ILE A 82 5.32 -9.68 12.52
N PRO A 83 3.99 -9.49 12.51
CA PRO A 83 3.13 -10.16 11.56
C PRO A 83 3.29 -9.50 10.19
N TRP A 84 4.31 -9.92 9.43
CA TRP A 84 4.62 -9.44 8.09
C TRP A 84 3.49 -9.75 7.09
N PRO A 85 3.29 -8.89 6.07
CA PRO A 85 2.31 -9.17 5.04
C PRO A 85 2.66 -10.48 4.31
N PRO A 86 1.68 -11.34 3.95
CA PRO A 86 1.94 -12.56 3.17
C PRO A 86 2.61 -12.29 1.82
N CYS A 87 2.37 -11.11 1.23
CA CYS A 87 2.97 -10.67 -0.02
C CYS A 87 3.36 -9.19 0.07
N ASP A 88 4.62 -8.88 -0.21
CA ASP A 88 5.15 -7.51 -0.14
C ASP A 88 4.55 -6.59 -1.22
N SER A 89 4.26 -7.14 -2.41
CA SER A 89 3.75 -6.39 -3.57
C SER A 89 2.28 -5.96 -3.44
N ASP A 90 1.49 -6.69 -2.66
CA ASP A 90 0.03 -6.60 -2.70
C ASP A 90 -0.56 -5.87 -1.48
N VAL A 91 0.30 -5.26 -0.67
CA VAL A 91 -0.08 -4.60 0.59
C VAL A 91 -1.16 -3.53 0.38
N LEU A 92 -1.09 -2.80 -0.74
CA LEU A 92 -2.06 -1.73 -1.04
C LEU A 92 -3.44 -2.30 -1.40
N GLU A 93 -3.49 -3.33 -2.26
CA GLU A 93 -4.75 -4.01 -2.63
C GLU A 93 -5.41 -4.66 -1.41
N PHE A 94 -4.59 -5.24 -0.55
CA PHE A 94 -5.10 -5.82 0.66
C PHE A 94 -5.69 -4.77 1.61
N THR A 95 -4.96 -3.66 1.81
CA THR A 95 -5.41 -2.59 2.71
C THR A 95 -6.73 -1.99 2.24
N GLU A 96 -6.94 -1.89 0.92
CA GLU A 96 -8.21 -1.50 0.30
C GLU A 96 -9.33 -2.47 0.67
N LYS A 97 -9.16 -3.77 0.39
CA LYS A 97 -10.16 -4.80 0.73
C LYS A 97 -10.52 -4.78 2.22
N ARG A 98 -9.54 -4.55 3.09
CA ARG A 98 -9.78 -4.42 4.54
C ARG A 98 -10.68 -3.23 4.88
N ILE A 99 -10.41 -2.06 4.29
CA ILE A 99 -11.23 -0.86 4.54
C ILE A 99 -12.67 -1.11 4.09
N LEU A 100 -12.85 -1.72 2.91
CA LEU A 100 -14.17 -2.07 2.38
C LEU A 100 -14.92 -3.08 3.27
N LEU A 101 -14.24 -4.10 3.78
CA LEU A 101 -14.85 -5.09 4.67
C LEU A 101 -15.26 -4.50 6.02
N ARG A 102 -14.54 -3.48 6.52
CA ARG A 102 -14.86 -2.83 7.79
C ARG A 102 -16.05 -1.88 7.66
N ASN A 103 -16.14 -1.16 6.55
CA ASN A 103 -17.16 -0.16 6.29
C ASN A 103 -17.85 -0.41 4.93
N PRO A 104 -18.68 -1.47 4.81
CA PRO A 104 -19.32 -1.82 3.55
C PRO A 104 -20.26 -0.72 3.03
N SER A 105 -20.84 0.09 3.94
CA SER A 105 -21.69 1.22 3.58
C SER A 105 -20.93 2.39 2.94
N GLU A 106 -19.63 2.55 3.22
CA GLU A 106 -18.80 3.59 2.62
C GLU A 106 -18.37 3.23 1.19
N ASP A 107 -18.46 1.96 0.80
CA ASP A 107 -18.08 1.48 -0.54
C ASP A 107 -18.97 2.08 -1.64
N ILE A 108 -20.24 2.33 -1.35
CA ILE A 108 -21.23 2.75 -2.35
C ILE A 108 -21.00 4.21 -2.79
N PHE A 109 -20.48 5.06 -1.90
CA PHE A 109 -20.47 6.52 -2.11
C PHE A 109 -19.09 7.13 -2.37
N LEU A 110 -18.00 6.42 -2.05
CA LEU A 110 -16.66 6.94 -2.27
C LEU A 110 -16.19 6.72 -3.71
N ASP A 111 -15.62 7.77 -4.31
CA ASP A 111 -14.90 7.66 -5.56
C ASP A 111 -13.67 6.75 -5.40
N ARG A 112 -13.32 6.04 -6.49
CA ARG A 112 -12.21 5.10 -6.51
C ARG A 112 -10.90 5.73 -6.03
N GLU A 113 -10.65 6.99 -6.40
CA GLU A 113 -9.44 7.70 -6.02
C GLU A 113 -9.38 7.97 -4.52
N SER A 114 -10.49 8.31 -3.86
CA SER A 114 -10.54 8.41 -2.41
C SER A 114 -10.30 7.08 -1.70
N LYS A 115 -10.81 5.96 -2.23
CA LYS A 115 -10.53 4.60 -1.70
C LYS A 115 -9.05 4.26 -1.81
N ASP A 116 -8.47 4.51 -2.98
CA ASP A 116 -7.04 4.32 -3.24
C ASP A 116 -6.23 5.17 -2.23
N ARG A 117 -6.53 6.47 -2.08
CA ARG A 117 -5.83 7.37 -1.12
C ARG A 117 -5.98 6.91 0.33
N ALA A 118 -7.18 6.47 0.73
CA ALA A 118 -7.42 5.95 2.07
C ALA A 118 -6.57 4.71 2.36
N SER A 119 -6.49 3.80 1.38
CA SER A 119 -5.71 2.57 1.45
C SER A 119 -4.21 2.86 1.54
N TYR A 120 -3.71 3.77 0.71
CA TYR A 120 -2.32 4.21 0.75
C TYR A 120 -1.94 4.80 2.11
N ARG A 121 -2.75 5.75 2.62
CA ARG A 121 -2.51 6.34 3.95
C ARG A 121 -2.54 5.30 5.06
N ALA A 122 -3.45 4.33 4.99
CA ALA A 122 -3.51 3.24 5.95
C ALA A 122 -2.28 2.33 5.88
N ALA A 123 -1.76 2.03 4.67
CA ALA A 123 -0.54 1.27 4.47
C ALA A 123 0.69 2.03 5.02
N CYS A 124 0.84 3.33 4.69
CA CYS A 124 1.92 4.17 5.21
C CYS A 124 1.93 4.20 6.74
N ARG A 125 0.78 4.39 7.39
CA ARG A 125 0.72 4.39 8.87
C ARG A 125 1.21 3.09 9.51
N ARG A 126 1.02 1.97 8.83
CA ARG A 126 1.37 0.64 9.34
C ARG A 126 2.82 0.26 9.05
N TRP A 127 3.28 0.53 7.83
CA TRP A 127 4.52 -0.01 7.30
C TRP A 127 5.63 1.02 7.06
N HIS A 128 5.40 2.30 7.35
CA HIS A 128 6.44 3.31 7.19
C HIS A 128 7.54 3.14 8.26
N PRO A 129 8.83 3.08 7.87
CA PRO A 129 9.92 2.77 8.79
C PRO A 129 10.02 3.76 9.95
N ASP A 130 9.88 5.07 9.69
CA ASP A 130 9.89 6.10 10.75
C ASP A 130 8.73 5.92 11.74
N LYS A 131 7.50 5.68 11.26
CA LYS A 131 6.32 5.49 12.13
C LYS A 131 6.44 4.20 12.93
N PHE A 132 6.95 3.14 12.33
CA PHE A 132 7.21 1.89 13.02
C PHE A 132 8.26 2.06 14.11
N SER A 133 9.38 2.71 13.82
CA SER A 133 10.46 2.99 14.78
C SER A 133 10.00 3.89 15.93
N GLN A 134 9.16 4.90 15.65
CA GLN A 134 8.57 5.76 16.68
C GLN A 134 7.74 4.96 17.72
N VAL A 135 7.01 3.94 17.26
CA VAL A 135 6.12 3.16 18.13
C VAL A 135 6.85 2.00 18.80
N TYR A 136 7.66 1.24 18.05
CA TYR A 136 8.23 -0.03 18.49
C TYR A 136 9.75 0.00 18.67
N GLY A 137 10.43 1.08 18.30
CA GLY A 137 11.90 1.16 18.29
C GLY A 137 12.54 0.93 19.66
N ARG A 138 11.83 1.23 20.76
CA ARG A 138 12.31 0.95 22.13
C ARG A 138 12.29 -0.53 22.50
N SER A 139 11.43 -1.32 21.88
CA SER A 139 11.31 -2.76 22.14
C SER A 139 12.34 -3.58 21.36
N ILE A 140 12.98 -3.00 20.34
CA ILE A 140 13.99 -3.69 19.53
C ILE A 140 15.33 -3.58 20.24
N ALA A 141 15.71 -4.63 20.97
CA ALA A 141 16.91 -4.62 21.81
C ALA A 141 18.21 -4.87 21.02
N ASP A 142 18.14 -5.61 19.91
CA ASP A 142 19.31 -5.99 19.12
C ASP A 142 19.44 -5.11 17.87
N GLN A 143 20.65 -4.61 17.62
CA GLN A 143 20.98 -3.80 16.45
C GLN A 143 20.82 -4.59 15.16
N ARG A 144 21.13 -5.90 15.17
CA ARG A 144 20.99 -6.77 13.99
C ARG A 144 19.52 -6.93 13.61
N GLU A 145 18.67 -7.25 14.59
CA GLU A 145 17.21 -7.35 14.41
C GLU A 145 16.63 -6.01 13.90
N SER A 146 17.05 -4.88 14.48
CA SER A 146 16.66 -3.55 14.04
C SER A 146 16.96 -3.32 12.55
N GLN A 147 18.17 -3.65 12.09
CA GLN A 147 18.53 -3.53 10.69
C GLN A 147 17.68 -4.41 9.77
N GLN A 148 17.39 -5.66 10.16
CA GLN A 148 16.56 -6.57 9.38
C GLN A 148 15.12 -6.07 9.26
N ILE A 149 14.54 -5.62 10.38
CA ILE A 149 13.19 -5.04 10.43
C ILE A 149 13.11 -3.81 9.53
N MET A 150 14.04 -2.87 9.67
CA MET A 150 14.04 -1.63 8.89
C MET A 150 14.25 -1.88 7.39
N HIS A 151 15.09 -2.86 7.03
CA HIS A 151 15.27 -3.29 5.65
C HIS A 151 13.95 -3.82 5.06
N LYS A 152 13.29 -4.74 5.77
CA LYS A 152 12.01 -5.33 5.31
C LYS A 152 10.90 -4.28 5.20
N LEU A 153 10.79 -3.36 6.16
CA LEU A 153 9.85 -2.24 6.10
C LEU A 153 10.11 -1.33 4.89
N THR A 154 11.38 -1.08 4.57
CA THR A 154 11.77 -0.29 3.40
C THR A 154 11.32 -0.97 2.11
N MET A 155 11.54 -2.29 1.98
CA MET A 155 11.07 -3.06 0.82
C MET A 155 9.56 -3.00 0.66
N ILE A 156 8.80 -3.21 1.75
CA ILE A 156 7.34 -3.12 1.73
C ILE A 156 6.89 -1.71 1.32
N MET A 157 7.48 -0.66 1.89
CA MET A 157 7.11 0.71 1.58
C MET A 157 7.45 1.10 0.13
N GLN A 158 8.56 0.60 -0.42
CA GLN A 158 8.89 0.74 -1.83
C GLN A 158 7.83 0.10 -2.72
N ALA A 159 7.41 -1.14 -2.42
CA ALA A 159 6.35 -1.83 -3.15
C ALA A 159 4.99 -1.10 -3.05
N VAL A 160 4.64 -0.57 -1.87
CA VAL A 160 3.43 0.26 -1.67
C VAL A 160 3.48 1.52 -2.53
N ASN A 161 4.63 2.20 -2.58
CA ASN A 161 4.80 3.41 -3.40
C ASN A 161 4.75 3.12 -4.90
N GLU A 162 5.30 2.00 -5.35
CA GLU A 162 5.21 1.57 -6.75
C GLU A 162 3.77 1.27 -7.14
N SER A 163 3.06 0.47 -6.33
CA SER A 163 1.63 0.18 -6.53
C SER A 163 0.77 1.45 -6.54
N TRP A 164 1.10 2.42 -5.68
CA TRP A 164 0.43 3.72 -5.63
C TRP A 164 0.63 4.54 -6.92
N LYS A 165 1.88 4.62 -7.41
CA LYS A 165 2.21 5.33 -8.66
C LYS A 165 1.49 4.69 -9.85
N ASP A 166 1.45 3.37 -9.91
CA ASP A 166 0.75 2.63 -10.97
C ASP A 166 -0.76 2.93 -10.98
N ARG A 167 -1.41 2.91 -9.81
CA ARG A 167 -2.85 3.22 -9.69
C ARG A 167 -3.16 4.66 -10.08
N THR A 168 -2.34 5.60 -9.62
CA THR A 168 -2.49 7.03 -9.93
C THR A 168 -2.34 7.28 -11.43
N THR A 169 -1.33 6.68 -12.05
CA THR A 169 -1.08 6.78 -13.50
C THR A 169 -2.25 6.22 -14.31
N ARG A 170 -2.75 5.03 -13.94
CA ARG A 170 -3.93 4.43 -14.60
C ARG A 170 -5.19 5.28 -14.42
N SER A 171 -5.38 5.91 -13.25
CA SER A 171 -6.49 6.82 -12.99
C SER A 171 -6.44 8.04 -13.92
N HIS A 172 -5.27 8.68 -14.06
CA HIS A 172 -5.09 9.82 -14.95
C HIS A 172 -5.32 9.46 -16.42
N ILE A 173 -4.74 8.35 -16.89
CA ILE A 173 -4.98 7.85 -18.26
C ILE A 173 -6.47 7.64 -18.51
N ARG A 174 -7.16 6.99 -17.57
CA ARG A 174 -8.60 6.75 -17.68
C ARG A 174 -9.40 8.07 -17.76
N LYS A 175 -9.09 9.05 -16.92
CA LYS A 175 -9.76 10.37 -16.94
C LYS A 175 -9.55 11.06 -18.29
N ALA A 176 -8.32 11.11 -18.80
CA ALA A 176 -7.99 11.69 -20.09
C ALA A 176 -8.74 11.01 -21.25
N CYS A 177 -8.81 9.67 -21.27
CA CYS A 177 -9.56 8.94 -22.29
C CYS A 177 -11.07 9.25 -22.25
N VAL A 178 -11.66 9.37 -21.06
CA VAL A 178 -13.08 9.69 -20.90
C VAL A 178 -13.38 11.12 -21.35
N GLU A 179 -12.52 12.09 -21.01
CA GLU A 179 -12.65 13.48 -21.44
C GLU A 179 -12.56 13.63 -22.96
N GLU A 180 -11.60 12.94 -23.58
CA GLU A 180 -11.44 12.93 -25.03
C GLU A 180 -12.64 12.30 -25.74
N ALA A 181 -13.14 11.17 -25.25
CA ALA A 181 -14.35 10.55 -25.79
C ALA A 181 -15.58 11.48 -25.68
N ALA A 182 -15.74 12.17 -24.55
CA ALA A 182 -16.80 13.15 -24.36
C ALA A 182 -16.68 14.36 -25.31
N ARG A 183 -15.44 14.81 -25.57
CA ARG A 183 -15.14 15.88 -26.54
C ARG A 183 -15.56 15.48 -27.95
N VAL A 184 -15.18 14.28 -28.39
CA VAL A 184 -15.56 13.73 -29.70
C VAL A 184 -17.08 13.64 -29.83
N TYR A 185 -17.77 13.11 -28.81
CA TYR A 185 -19.23 12.98 -28.81
C TYR A 185 -19.94 14.33 -28.93
N ARG A 186 -19.54 15.34 -28.15
CA ARG A 186 -20.10 16.69 -28.22
C ARG A 186 -19.88 17.35 -29.58
N GLY A 187 -18.69 17.15 -30.18
CA GLY A 187 -18.36 17.66 -31.51
C GLY A 187 -19.21 17.02 -32.63
N SER A 188 -19.50 15.72 -32.52
CA SER A 188 -20.38 15.02 -33.47
C SER A 188 -21.85 15.41 -33.35
N ALA A 189 -22.33 15.77 -32.15
CA ALA A 189 -23.70 16.22 -31.94
C ALA A 189 -23.98 17.58 -32.60
N HIS A 190 -23.02 18.50 -32.55
CA HIS A 190 -23.16 19.82 -33.17
C HIS A 190 -23.25 19.75 -34.70
N ARG A 191 -22.44 18.90 -35.35
CA ARG A 191 -22.45 18.78 -36.83
C ARG A 191 -23.76 18.26 -37.41
N ARG A 192 -24.49 17.39 -36.68
CA ARG A 192 -25.79 16.87 -37.14
C ARG A 192 -26.92 17.91 -37.08
N SER A 193 -26.77 18.94 -36.26
CA SER A 193 -27.79 19.98 -36.10
C SER A 193 -27.70 21.06 -37.19
N SER A 194 -26.59 21.15 -37.91
CA SER A 194 -26.35 22.20 -38.91
C SER A 194 -26.70 21.80 -40.35
N SER A 195 -27.09 20.55 -40.62
CA SER A 195 -27.37 20.05 -41.98
C SER A 195 -28.87 19.92 -42.30
N GLY A 196 -29.75 20.54 -41.51
CA GLY A 196 -31.21 20.39 -41.62
C GLY A 196 -31.97 21.67 -41.99
N SER A 197 -31.29 22.71 -42.47
CA SER A 197 -31.89 23.97 -42.94
C SER A 197 -31.79 24.13 -44.45
#